data_AF-A0AAE7EJE2-F1
#
_entry.id   AF-A0AAE7EJE2-F1
#
_cell.length_a   1.000
_cell.length_b   1.000
_cell.length_c   1.000
_cell.angle_alpha   90.00
_cell.angle_beta   90.00
_cell.angle_gamma   90.00
#
_symmetry.space_group_name_H-M   'P 1'
#
loop_
_entity.id
_entity.type
_entity.pdbx_description
1 polymer ?
#
loop_
_entity_poly.entity_id
_entity_poly.type
_entity_poly.pdbx_seq_one_letter_code
_entity_poly.pdbx_strand_id
1 'polypeptide(L)'
;MVPLDPVDASQLAATGKTATTTGFTIPLGTCGKNAKPYITLTDSANLGNRTSDLTLAPSSTAKGVGIRLTKGDGSALQLGAQNTSVSANNVGQFLVGTSPADNTPMSIKLNAAYVRTAEKIEAGSVKADAIFTVAYP
;
A
#
# COMPACT_ATOMS: atom_id res chain seq x y z
N MET A 1 -8.20 8.48 4.37
CA MET A 1 -8.66 8.21 2.99
C MET A 1 -7.69 8.89 2.04
N VAL A 2 -7.31 8.22 0.95
CA VAL A 2 -6.41 8.78 -0.08
C VAL A 2 -7.23 8.90 -1.37
N PRO A 3 -7.61 10.12 -1.81
CA PRO A 3 -8.29 10.29 -3.08
C PRO A 3 -7.30 10.08 -4.23
N LEU A 4 -7.75 9.40 -5.28
CA LEU A 4 -7.02 9.28 -6.54
C LEU A 4 -7.84 9.97 -7.62
N ASP A 5 -7.17 10.69 -8.51
CA ASP A 5 -7.83 11.34 -9.64
C ASP A 5 -8.34 10.29 -10.63
N PRO A 6 -9.53 10.48 -11.24
CA PRO A 6 -10.01 9.61 -12.29
C PRO A 6 -9.01 9.51 -13.45
N VAL A 7 -8.91 8.31 -14.05
CA VAL A 7 -7.99 8.02 -15.15
C VAL A 7 -8.72 7.40 -16.33
N ASP A 8 -8.23 7.67 -17.53
CA ASP A 8 -8.76 7.05 -18.74
C ASP A 8 -8.21 5.64 -18.91
N ALA A 9 -9.06 4.74 -19.44
CA ALA A 9 -8.68 3.36 -19.75
C ALA A 9 -7.45 3.25 -20.67
N SER A 10 -7.21 4.26 -21.52
CA SER A 10 -6.05 4.34 -22.42
C SER A 10 -4.72 4.46 -21.66
N GLN A 11 -4.70 5.02 -20.46
CA GLN A 11 -3.51 5.10 -19.61
C GLN A 11 -3.13 3.73 -19.03
N LEU A 12 -4.08 2.78 -19.04
CA LEU A 12 -3.93 1.41 -18.58
C LEU A 12 -3.80 0.44 -19.77
N ALA A 13 -2.87 0.74 -20.68
CA ALA A 13 -2.78 0.11 -22.00
C ALA A 13 -2.53 -1.41 -22.00
N ALA A 14 -1.92 -1.98 -20.96
CA ALA A 14 -1.65 -3.41 -20.84
C ALA A 14 -1.59 -3.85 -19.37
N THR A 15 -1.74 -5.15 -19.11
CA THR A 15 -1.61 -5.72 -17.76
C THR A 15 -0.30 -5.30 -17.10
N GLY A 16 -0.37 -4.89 -15.84
CA GLY A 16 0.76 -4.38 -15.06
C GLY A 16 1.11 -2.91 -15.28
N LYS A 17 0.52 -2.23 -16.28
CA LYS A 17 0.70 -0.78 -16.47
C LYS A 17 -0.08 -0.01 -15.41
N THR A 18 0.55 1.04 -14.91
CA THR A 18 -0.02 1.98 -13.96
C THR A 18 -0.34 3.31 -14.62
N ALA A 19 -1.37 3.98 -14.12
CA ALA A 19 -1.66 5.37 -14.47
C ALA A 19 -0.89 6.34 -13.54
N THR A 20 -1.36 7.58 -13.45
CA THR A 20 -0.78 8.62 -12.57
C THR A 20 -0.68 8.14 -11.12
N THR A 21 0.43 8.49 -10.48
CA THR A 21 0.73 8.14 -9.09
C THR A 21 0.34 9.26 -8.15
N THR A 22 -0.34 8.93 -7.06
CA THR A 22 -0.66 9.83 -5.95
C THR A 22 0.17 9.45 -4.72
N GLY A 23 0.99 10.39 -4.24
CA GLY A 23 1.76 10.23 -3.01
C GLY A 23 0.91 10.52 -1.77
N PHE A 24 1.10 9.75 -0.70
CA PHE A 24 0.47 9.98 0.59
C PHE A 24 1.38 9.58 1.74
N THR A 25 1.06 10.06 2.94
CA THR A 25 1.86 9.82 4.15
C THR A 25 0.99 9.29 5.27
N ILE A 26 1.48 8.24 5.96
CA ILE A 26 0.89 7.74 7.20
C ILE A 26 1.76 8.23 8.36
N PRO A 27 1.27 9.16 9.20
CA PRO A 27 2.02 9.59 10.38
C PRO A 27 2.01 8.50 11.46
N LEU A 28 3.17 8.24 12.07
CA LEU A 28 3.30 7.36 13.24
C LEU A 28 3.34 8.13 14.55
N GLY A 29 3.14 9.45 14.48
CA GLY A 29 3.32 10.36 15.61
C GLY A 29 4.80 10.52 15.97
N THR A 30 5.06 10.75 17.25
CA THR A 30 6.41 10.89 17.80
C THR A 30 6.85 9.61 18.49
N CYS A 31 8.04 9.13 18.16
CA CYS A 31 8.61 7.91 18.71
C CYS A 31 9.72 8.22 19.73
N GLY A 32 9.87 7.36 20.73
CA GLY A 32 11.01 7.39 21.66
C GLY A 32 12.34 7.08 20.97
N LYS A 33 13.45 7.42 21.62
CA LYS A 33 14.80 7.13 21.12
C LYS A 33 14.96 5.64 20.84
N ASN A 34 15.58 5.31 19.71
CA ASN A 34 15.84 3.95 19.23
C ASN A 34 14.60 3.12 18.88
N ALA A 35 13.38 3.69 18.88
CA ALA A 35 12.21 3.00 18.38
C ALA A 35 12.40 2.57 16.90
N LYS A 36 12.01 1.34 16.58
CA LYS A 36 12.16 0.72 15.25
C LYS A 36 10.82 0.18 14.76
N PRO A 37 9.89 1.04 14.32
CA PRO A 37 8.60 0.58 13.83
C PRO A 37 8.77 -0.21 12.52
N TYR A 38 8.31 -1.46 12.53
CA TYR A 38 8.11 -2.30 11.36
C TYR A 38 6.66 -2.24 10.93
N ILE A 39 6.43 -2.28 9.62
CA ILE A 39 5.12 -2.12 9.03
C ILE A 39 4.79 -3.29 8.15
N THR A 40 3.53 -3.70 8.21
CA THR A 40 2.91 -4.56 7.21
C THR A 40 1.62 -3.92 6.70
N LEU A 41 1.45 -3.90 5.38
CA LEU A 41 0.19 -3.57 4.71
C LEU A 41 -0.46 -4.88 4.25
N THR A 42 -1.73 -5.06 4.58
CA THR A 42 -2.52 -6.24 4.24
C THR A 42 -3.73 -5.82 3.42
N ASP A 43 -3.96 -6.48 2.30
CA ASP A 43 -5.18 -6.29 1.50
C ASP A 43 -6.39 -6.81 2.26
N SER A 44 -7.35 -5.94 2.57
CA SER A 44 -8.52 -6.32 3.35
C SER A 44 -9.58 -7.08 2.54
N ALA A 45 -9.59 -6.92 1.22
CA ALA A 45 -10.50 -7.65 0.34
C ALA A 45 -9.94 -9.06 0.00
N ASN A 46 -8.63 -9.26 0.13
CA ASN A 46 -7.98 -10.55 -0.03
C ASN A 46 -6.79 -10.70 0.94
N LEU A 47 -7.04 -11.25 2.14
CA LEU A 47 -6.02 -11.44 3.19
C LEU A 47 -4.85 -12.36 2.78
N GLY A 48 -5.04 -13.17 1.73
CA GLY A 48 -4.00 -14.04 1.16
C GLY A 48 -3.08 -13.34 0.15
N ASN A 49 -3.41 -12.12 -0.26
CA ASN A 49 -2.64 -11.37 -1.26
C ASN A 49 -1.24 -11.00 -0.72
N ARG A 50 -0.20 -11.35 -1.49
CA ARG A 50 1.22 -11.03 -1.23
C ARG A 50 1.87 -10.28 -2.39
N THR A 51 1.06 -9.71 -3.28
CA THR A 51 1.52 -8.86 -4.39
C THR A 51 1.73 -7.42 -3.90
N SER A 52 1.87 -6.46 -4.82
CA SER A 52 1.86 -5.02 -4.53
C SER A 52 0.49 -4.37 -4.78
N ASP A 53 -0.47 -5.13 -5.30
CA ASP A 53 -1.69 -4.60 -5.89
C ASP A 53 -2.87 -4.96 -4.99
N LEU A 54 -3.51 -3.95 -4.41
CA LEU A 54 -4.73 -4.14 -3.62
C LEU A 54 -5.87 -4.57 -4.54
N THR A 55 -6.59 -5.58 -4.06
CA THR A 55 -7.86 -6.01 -4.64
C THR A 55 -8.90 -4.92 -4.42
N LEU A 56 -9.77 -4.74 -5.41
CA LEU A 56 -10.88 -3.80 -5.28
C LEU A 56 -11.84 -4.27 -4.18
N ALA A 57 -12.32 -3.33 -3.36
CA ALA A 57 -13.38 -3.58 -2.41
C ALA A 57 -14.66 -4.00 -3.15
N PRO A 58 -15.52 -4.86 -2.55
CA PRO A 58 -16.73 -5.38 -3.21
C PRO A 58 -17.74 -4.33 -3.70
N SER A 59 -17.65 -3.09 -3.18
CA SER A 59 -18.50 -1.96 -3.58
C SER A 59 -18.00 -1.21 -4.82
N SER A 60 -16.87 -1.62 -5.40
CA SER A 60 -16.35 -1.08 -6.66
C SER A 60 -17.13 -1.64 -7.85
N THR A 61 -17.28 -0.83 -8.91
CA THR A 61 -17.94 -1.27 -10.15
C THR A 61 -16.97 -1.46 -11.32
N ALA A 62 -15.75 -0.91 -11.25
CA ALA A 62 -14.72 -1.17 -12.24
C ALA A 62 -14.24 -2.63 -12.19
N LYS A 63 -13.77 -3.15 -13.32
CA LYS A 63 -13.20 -4.51 -13.41
C LYS A 63 -11.88 -4.52 -14.16
N GLY A 64 -11.04 -5.52 -13.87
CA GLY A 64 -9.74 -5.69 -14.49
C GLY A 64 -8.70 -4.63 -14.10
N VAL A 65 -8.98 -3.89 -13.02
CA VAL A 65 -8.06 -2.90 -12.43
C VAL A 65 -7.89 -3.17 -10.94
N GLY A 66 -6.80 -2.67 -10.36
CA GLY A 66 -6.51 -2.67 -8.93
C GLY A 66 -5.81 -1.37 -8.53
N ILE A 67 -5.35 -1.30 -7.28
CA ILE A 67 -4.52 -0.19 -6.79
C ILE A 67 -3.14 -0.72 -6.45
N ARG A 68 -2.11 -0.30 -7.20
CA ARG A 68 -0.71 -0.62 -6.89
C ARG A 68 -0.19 0.33 -5.83
N LEU A 69 0.41 -0.24 -4.79
CA LEU A 69 1.16 0.50 -3.79
C LEU A 69 2.67 0.39 -4.05
N THR A 70 3.38 1.50 -3.89
CA THR A 70 4.85 1.52 -3.84
C THR A 70 5.32 2.35 -2.65
N LYS A 71 6.58 2.22 -2.28
CA LYS A 71 7.19 3.12 -1.29
C LYS A 71 7.32 4.52 -1.89
N GLY A 72 7.46 5.52 -1.03
CA GLY A 72 7.52 6.93 -1.44
C GLY A 72 8.65 7.26 -2.43
N ASP A 73 9.73 6.49 -2.41
CA ASP A 73 10.86 6.58 -3.35
C ASP A 73 10.62 5.83 -4.68
N GLY A 74 9.44 5.24 -4.85
CA GLY A 74 9.06 4.46 -6.03
C GLY A 74 9.50 2.99 -5.99
N SER A 75 10.26 2.57 -4.97
CA SER A 75 10.68 1.18 -4.84
C SER A 75 9.51 0.24 -4.52
N ALA A 76 9.70 -1.04 -4.86
CA ALA A 76 8.67 -2.05 -4.71
C ALA A 76 8.20 -2.18 -3.25
N LEU A 77 6.89 -2.34 -3.09
CA LEU A 77 6.24 -2.69 -1.84
C LEU A 77 5.58 -4.07 -2.01
N GLN A 78 5.64 -4.88 -0.97
CA GLN A 78 4.97 -6.17 -0.93
C GLN A 78 3.94 -6.18 0.20
N LEU A 79 2.73 -6.63 -0.11
CA LEU A 79 1.68 -6.85 0.87
C LEU A 79 2.00 -8.11 1.70
N GLY A 80 1.61 -8.09 2.97
CA GLY A 80 1.92 -9.14 3.93
C GLY A 80 0.72 -9.58 4.75
N ALA A 81 0.91 -10.60 5.56
CA ALA A 81 -0.07 -11.01 6.56
C ALA A 81 -0.09 -9.99 7.70
N GLN A 82 -1.26 -9.71 8.25
CA GLN A 82 -1.36 -8.93 9.48
C GLN A 82 -0.56 -9.62 10.59
N ASN A 83 0.39 -8.89 11.17
CA ASN A 83 1.26 -9.38 12.23
C ASN A 83 1.69 -8.23 13.13
N THR A 84 1.47 -8.39 14.44
CA THR A 84 1.80 -7.39 15.46
C THR A 84 3.22 -7.56 16.03
N SER A 85 3.97 -8.56 15.56
CA SER A 85 5.34 -8.85 15.99
C SER A 85 6.32 -8.71 14.84
N VAL A 86 7.59 -8.40 15.15
CA VAL A 86 8.67 -8.38 14.17
C VAL A 86 9.11 -9.82 13.89
N SER A 87 9.06 -10.24 12.63
CA SER A 87 9.43 -11.61 12.24
C SER A 87 10.00 -11.66 10.83
N ALA A 88 11.16 -12.30 10.68
CA ALA A 88 11.77 -12.56 9.38
C ALA A 88 10.87 -13.43 8.46
N ASN A 89 9.93 -14.18 9.03
CA ASN A 89 9.00 -15.01 8.28
C ASN A 89 7.75 -14.25 7.82
N ASN A 90 7.56 -13.01 8.26
CA ASN A 90 6.44 -12.19 7.82
C ASN A 90 6.78 -11.44 6.53
N VAL A 91 6.50 -12.09 5.39
CA VAL A 91 6.66 -11.52 4.05
C VAL A 91 5.95 -10.18 3.95
N GLY A 92 6.60 -9.19 3.34
CA GLY A 92 6.06 -7.82 3.19
C GLY A 92 6.21 -6.92 4.42
N GLN A 93 6.74 -7.42 5.54
CA GLN A 93 7.10 -6.59 6.67
C GLN A 93 8.40 -5.81 6.40
N PHE A 94 8.44 -4.51 6.68
CA PHE A 94 9.65 -3.71 6.51
C PHE A 94 9.82 -2.65 7.60
N LEU A 95 11.08 -2.34 7.91
CA LEU A 95 11.45 -1.28 8.85
C LEU A 95 11.25 0.09 8.19
N VAL A 96 10.57 1.00 8.89
CA VAL A 96 10.40 2.40 8.44
C VAL A 96 11.67 3.21 8.68
N GLY A 97 12.34 2.95 9.80
CA GLY A 97 13.57 3.62 10.20
C GLY A 97 13.83 3.41 11.69
N THR A 98 14.91 3.99 12.19
CA THR A 98 15.20 4.05 13.63
C THR A 98 15.06 5.49 14.11
N SER A 99 14.27 5.70 15.16
CA SER A 99 14.13 7.01 15.79
C SER A 99 15.46 7.43 16.45
N PRO A 100 16.07 8.57 16.07
CA PRO A 100 17.37 8.99 16.59
C PRO A 100 17.32 9.56 18.01
N ALA A 101 16.18 10.09 18.44
CA ALA A 101 16.00 10.75 19.73
C ALA A 101 14.56 10.59 20.25
N ASP A 102 14.34 10.96 21.51
CA ASP A 102 12.98 11.00 22.05
C ASP A 102 12.13 12.05 21.32
N ASN A 103 10.85 11.76 21.22
CA ASN A 103 9.86 12.58 20.53
C ASN A 103 10.15 12.84 19.03
N THR A 104 10.90 11.96 18.35
CA THR A 104 11.16 12.11 16.90
C THR A 104 9.89 11.82 16.10
N PRO A 105 9.39 12.75 15.27
CA PRO A 105 8.30 12.46 14.35
C PRO A 105 8.71 11.41 13.32
N MET A 106 7.91 10.35 13.18
CA MET A 106 8.12 9.31 12.17
C MET A 106 6.89 9.18 11.28
N SER A 107 7.12 8.82 10.02
CA SER A 107 6.05 8.64 9.04
C SER A 107 6.47 7.68 7.95
N ILE A 108 5.48 7.12 7.26
CA ILE A 108 5.67 6.24 6.11
C ILE A 108 5.18 7.00 4.89
N LYS A 109 6.05 7.15 3.89
CA LYS A 109 5.70 7.70 2.59
C LYS A 109 5.38 6.57 1.64
N LEU A 110 4.21 6.63 1.02
CA LEU A 110 3.71 5.64 0.09
C LEU A 110 3.15 6.33 -1.14
N ASN A 111 3.00 5.57 -2.19
CA ASN A 111 2.44 5.97 -3.46
C ASN A 111 1.34 4.99 -3.84
N ALA A 112 0.24 5.50 -4.40
CA ALA A 112 -0.87 4.71 -4.92
C ALA A 112 -1.12 5.06 -6.39
N ALA A 113 -1.36 4.06 -7.23
CA ALA A 113 -1.75 4.26 -8.63
C ALA A 113 -2.74 3.18 -9.06
N TYR A 114 -3.65 3.51 -9.98
CA TYR A 114 -4.42 2.49 -10.69
C TYR A 114 -3.49 1.58 -11.47
N VAL A 115 -3.78 0.28 -11.50
CA VAL A 115 -3.04 -0.71 -12.28
C VAL A 115 -4.01 -1.63 -13.02
N ARG A 116 -3.69 -2.00 -14.27
CA ARG A 116 -4.44 -3.02 -14.99
C ARG A 116 -4.05 -4.42 -14.54
N THR A 117 -5.03 -5.23 -14.16
CA THR A 117 -4.83 -6.58 -13.64
C THR A 117 -5.35 -7.68 -14.58
N ALA A 118 -6.12 -7.32 -15.61
CA ALA A 118 -6.66 -8.27 -16.59
C ALA A 118 -6.64 -7.73 -18.03
N GLU A 119 -6.79 -8.62 -19.00
CA GLU A 119 -6.86 -8.26 -20.42
C GLU A 119 -8.09 -7.42 -20.75
N LYS A 120 -9.25 -7.70 -20.15
CA LYS A 120 -10.43 -6.85 -20.31
C LYS A 120 -10.59 -5.96 -19.08
N ILE A 121 -10.79 -4.67 -19.31
CA ILE A 121 -11.12 -3.69 -18.26
C ILE A 121 -12.51 -3.11 -18.50
N GLU A 122 -13.22 -2.82 -17.42
CA GLU A 122 -14.54 -2.17 -17.44
C GLU A 122 -14.46 -0.91 -16.58
N ALA A 123 -14.97 0.21 -17.10
CA ALA A 123 -15.01 1.47 -16.39
C ALA A 123 -15.98 1.41 -15.20
N GLY A 124 -15.69 2.18 -14.15
CA GLY A 124 -16.52 2.23 -12.97
C GLY A 124 -15.82 2.89 -11.79
N SER A 125 -16.45 2.81 -10.62
CA SER A 125 -15.87 3.26 -9.37
C SER A 125 -14.82 2.26 -8.89
N VAL A 126 -13.78 2.79 -8.26
CA VAL A 126 -12.69 2.02 -7.66
C VAL A 126 -12.58 2.43 -6.20
N LYS A 127 -12.64 1.43 -5.33
CA LYS A 127 -12.32 1.53 -3.91
C LYS A 127 -11.41 0.36 -3.56
N ALA A 128 -10.42 0.60 -2.72
CA ALA A 128 -9.54 -0.43 -2.20
C ALA A 128 -9.21 -0.09 -0.75
N ASP A 129 -9.11 -1.12 0.07
CA ASP A 129 -8.92 -1.00 1.50
C ASP A 129 -7.68 -1.82 1.90
N ALA A 130 -6.86 -1.24 2.77
CA ALA A 130 -5.67 -1.89 3.30
C ALA A 130 -5.65 -1.77 4.82
N ILE A 131 -5.33 -2.88 5.48
CA ILE A 131 -5.06 -2.92 6.91
C ILE A 131 -3.58 -2.61 7.10
N PHE A 132 -3.32 -1.61 7.93
CA PHE A 132 -1.98 -1.19 8.30
C PHE A 132 -1.66 -1.68 9.71
N THR A 133 -0.57 -2.43 9.86
CA THR A 133 -0.13 -2.96 11.16
C THR A 133 1.27 -2.45 11.49
N VAL A 134 1.45 -1.96 12.72
CA VAL A 134 2.75 -1.58 13.27
C VAL A 134 3.20 -2.65 14.25
N ALA A 135 4.46 -3.06 14.14
CA ALA A 135 5.14 -3.93 15.08
C ALA A 135 6.42 -3.24 15.58
N TYR A 136 6.74 -3.42 16.85
CA TYR A 136 8.00 -2.99 17.45
C TYR A 136 8.79 -4.24 17.89
N PRO A 137 10.12 -4.26 17.71
CA PRO A 137 10.96 -5.36 18.18
C PRO A 137 11.10 -5.38 19.71
#